data_AF-A0A535Z3D1-F1
#
_entry.id   AF-A0A535Z3D1-F1
#
_cell.length_a   1.000
_cell.length_b   1.000
_cell.length_c   1.000
_cell.angle_alpha   90.00
_cell.angle_beta   90.00
_cell.angle_gamma   90.00
#
_symmetry.space_group_name_H-M   'P 1'
#
loop_
_entity.id
_entity.type
_entity.pdbx_description
1 polymer ?
#
loop_
_entity_poly.entity_id
_entity_poly.type
_entity_poly.pdbx_seq_one_letter_code
_entity_poly.pdbx_strand_id
1 'polypeptide(L)' 'MNHLILVVEDDATMQKMALKILRSRGFSCELARNGREAVA' A
#
# COMPACT_ATOMS: atom_id res chain seq x y z
N MET A 1 -11.77 11.79 -8.57
CA MET A 1 -11.92 10.33 -8.33
C MET A 1 -10.96 9.96 -7.22
N ASN A 2 -11.44 9.39 -6.11
CA ASN A 2 -10.56 8.93 -5.03
C ASN A 2 -10.31 7.43 -5.25
N HIS A 3 -9.21 7.08 -5.92
CA HIS A 3 -8.83 5.69 -6.11
C HIS A 3 -8.06 5.21 -4.87
N LEU A 4 -8.58 4.17 -4.23
CA LEU A 4 -7.91 3.45 -3.15
C LEU A 4 -7.01 2.37 -3.75
N ILE A 5 -5.75 2.33 -3.34
CA ILE A 5 -4.77 1.33 -3.74
C ILE A 5 -4.43 0.45 -2.54
N LEU A 6 -4.58 -0.86 -2.68
CA LEU A 6 -4.04 -1.83 -1.72
C LEU A 6 -2.61 -2.18 -2.12
N VAL A 7 -1.66 -1.92 -1.22
CA VAL A 7 -0.25 -2.31 -1.38
C VAL A 7 -0.02 -3.60 -0.60
N VAL A 8 0.43 -4.65 -1.28
CA VAL A 8 0.79 -5.93 -0.67
C VAL A 8 2.30 -6.10 -0.78
N GLU A 9 2.99 -6.05 0.36
CA GLU A 9 4.45 -6.03 0.42
C GLU A 9 4.91 -6.58 1.77
N ASP A 10 5.88 -7.48 1.81
CA ASP A 10 6.32 -8.17 3.03
C ASP A 10 7.53 -7.50 3.69
N ASP A 11 8.31 -6.71 2.96
CA ASP A 11 9.41 -5.92 3.53
C ASP A 11 8.96 -4.53 4.04
N ALA A 12 9.19 -4.26 5.33
CA ALA A 12 8.77 -3.02 5.98
C ALA A 12 9.41 -1.75 5.40
N THR A 13 10.59 -1.83 4.79
CA THR A 13 11.24 -0.69 4.15
C THR A 13 10.56 -0.36 2.81
N MET A 14 10.25 -1.39 2.02
CA MET A 14 9.54 -1.26 0.76
C MET A 14 8.10 -0.78 0.96
N GLN A 15 7.41 -1.25 2.00
CA GLN A 15 6.08 -0.73 2.39
C GLN A 15 6.09 0.79 2.55
N LYS A 16 7.05 1.31 3.35
CA LYS A 16 7.17 2.75 3.61
C LYS A 16 7.48 3.53 2.33
N MET A 17 8.36 3.00 1.48
CA MET A 17 8.71 3.62 0.20
C MET A 17 7.49 3.71 -0.73
N ALA A 18 6.77 2.61 -0.93
CA ALA A 18 5.59 2.54 -1.79
C ALA A 18 4.49 3.50 -1.32
N LEU A 19 4.17 3.47 -0.01
CA LEU A 19 3.17 4.37 0.57
C LEU A 19 3.55 5.84 0.40
N LYS A 20 4.83 6.20 0.59
CA LYS A 20 5.30 7.58 0.39
C LYS A 20 5.09 8.05 -1.06
N ILE A 21 5.44 7.20 -2.02
CA ILE A 21 5.34 7.46 -3.48
C ILE A 21 3.89 7.59 -3.95
N LEU A 22 2.99 6.74 -3.45
CA LEU A 22 1.58 6.74 -3.85
C LEU A 22 0.81 7.88 -3.19
N ARG A 23 1.02 8.11 -1.90
CA ARG A 23 0.38 9.22 -1.18
C ARG A 23 0.84 10.58 -1.71
N SER A 24 2.11 10.74 -2.09
CA SER A 24 2.59 11.99 -2.71
C SER A 24 1.95 12.28 -4.08
N ARG A 25 1.39 11.26 -4.74
CA ARG A 25 0.63 11.37 -5.99
C ARG A 25 -0.87 11.57 -5.77
N GLY A 26 -1.32 11.68 -4.52
CA GLY A 26 -2.72 11.92 -4.16
C GLY A 26 -3.59 10.66 -4.07
N PHE A 27 -3.00 9.47 -4.05
CA PHE A 27 -3.76 8.23 -3.84
C PHE A 27 -4.03 7.95 -2.37
N SER A 28 -5.22 7.44 -2.09
CA SER A 28 -5.51 6.78 -0.82
C SER A 28 -4.90 5.38 -0.85
N CYS A 29 -4.24 4.95 0.23
CA CYS A 29 -3.54 3.67 0.24
C CYS A 29 -3.80 2.88 1.53
N GLU A 30 -4.08 1.60 1.37
CA GLU A 30 -4.09 0.56 2.42
C GLU A 30 -2.91 -0.39 2.24
N LEU A 31 -2.55 -1.09 3.32
CA LEU A 31 -1.38 -1.94 3.36
C LEU A 31 -1.76 -3.32 3.90
N ALA A 32 -1.31 -4.36 3.20
CA ALA A 32 -1.28 -5.73 3.68
C ALA A 32 0.16 -6.23 3.68
N ARG A 33 0.56 -6.94 4.74
CA ARG A 33 1.95 -7.39 4.92
C ARG A 33 2.26 -8.71 4.21
N ASN A 34 1.25 -9.34 3.63
CA ASN A 34 1.33 -10.59 2.91
C ASN A 34 0.01 -10.82 2.14
N GLY A 35 0.00 -11.85 1.29
CA GLY A 35 -1.18 -12.20 0.49
C GLY A 35 -2.40 -12.65 1.30
N ARG A 36 -2.21 -13.19 2.52
CA ARG A 36 -3.33 -13.62 3.37
C ARG A 36 -4.06 -12.42 3.96
N GLU A 37 -3.32 -11.43 4.45
CA GLU A 37 -3.89 -10.17 4.92
C GLU A 37 -4.57 -9.39 3.79
N ALA A 38 -4.06 -9.50 2.56
CA ALA A 38 -4.59 -8.76 1.41
C ALA A 38 -6.00 -9.20 0.96
N VAL A 39 -6.40 -10.44 1.30
CA VAL A 39 -7.66 -11.05 0.84
C VAL A 39 -8.65 -11.34 1.96
N ALA A 40 -8.29 -11.01 3.21
CA ALA A 40 -9.13 -11.19 4.40
C ALA A 40 -10.14 -10.05 4.54
#